data_AF-A0A2V9RLC1-F1
#
_entry.id   AF-A0A2V9RLC1-F1
#
_cell.length_a   1.000
_cell.length_b   1.000
_cell.length_c   1.000
_cell.angle_alpha   90.00
_cell.angle_beta   90.00
_cell.angle_gamma   90.00
#
_symmetry.space_group_name_H-M   'P 1'
#
loop_
_entity.id
_entity.type
_entity.pdbx_description
1 polymer ?
#
loop_
_entity_poly.entity_id
_entity_poly.type
_entity_poly.pdbx_seq_one_letter_code
_entity_poly.pdbx_strand_id
1 'polypeptide(L)'
;MKLFPRVSKVPFPPTHDWCNSEATGNRLRSRVIRPLAELEREAILEALEFCGPEEAAKLLGIGTSTLYRKLVLYHASVCGAQPPESRTAIAIPLEKMRVLLHEADRAAKALLFSKEETLLLIAQALSKQVESFCQAIPQLKTWKK
;
A
#
# COMPACT_ATOMS: atom_id res chain seq x y z
N MET A 1 -7.27 49.05 22.88
CA MET A 1 -6.97 48.08 23.96
C MET A 1 -8.17 47.14 24.08
N LYS A 2 -8.03 45.86 23.72
CA LYS A 2 -9.10 44.85 23.86
C LYS A 2 -8.71 43.91 25.00
N LEU A 3 -9.50 43.91 26.07
CA LEU A 3 -9.40 42.95 27.17
C LEU A 3 -9.92 41.58 26.69
N PHE A 4 -9.11 40.54 26.83
CA PHE A 4 -9.58 39.16 26.76
C PHE A 4 -9.99 38.71 28.17
N PRO A 5 -11.21 38.18 28.37
CA PRO A 5 -11.60 37.63 29.65
C PRO A 5 -10.89 36.30 29.93
N ARG A 6 -10.50 36.16 31.19
CA ARG A 6 -9.85 34.99 31.81
C ARG A 6 -10.69 33.72 31.60
N VAL A 7 -10.12 32.70 30.98
CA VAL A 7 -10.69 31.34 30.96
C VAL A 7 -10.67 30.79 32.38
N SER A 8 -11.85 30.44 32.88
CA SER A 8 -12.07 29.81 34.17
C SER A 8 -11.46 28.40 34.19
N LYS A 9 -10.75 28.08 35.28
CA LYS A 9 -10.24 26.74 35.59
C LYS A 9 -11.39 25.73 35.64
N VAL A 10 -11.42 24.79 34.70
CA VAL A 10 -12.21 23.57 34.84
C VAL A 10 -11.50 22.64 35.84
N PRO A 11 -12.19 22.11 36.87
CA PRO A 11 -11.59 21.16 37.79
C PRO A 11 -11.39 19.82 37.08
N PHE A 12 -10.17 19.27 37.14
CA PHE A 12 -9.90 17.89 36.75
C PHE A 12 -10.66 16.93 37.69
N PRO A 13 -11.28 15.85 37.19
CA PRO A 13 -11.90 14.84 38.05
C PRO A 13 -10.84 14.08 38.87
N PRO A 14 -11.20 13.58 40.07
CA PRO A 14 -10.28 12.92 40.98
C PRO A 14 -9.77 11.61 40.39
N THR A 15 -8.48 11.35 40.60
CA THR A 15 -7.78 10.12 40.22
C THR A 15 -8.47 8.91 40.81
N HIS A 16 -8.90 7.99 39.95
CA HIS A 16 -9.46 6.71 40.35
C HIS A 16 -8.35 5.89 41.04
N ASP A 17 -8.52 5.66 42.33
CA ASP A 17 -7.71 4.70 43.09
C ASP A 17 -7.81 3.33 42.42
N TRP A 18 -6.67 2.83 41.94
CA TRP A 18 -6.53 1.46 41.47
C TRP A 18 -5.62 0.72 42.46
N CYS A 19 -6.15 0.43 43.64
CA CYS A 19 -5.51 -0.45 44.60
C CYS A 19 -6.51 -1.51 45.05
N ASN A 20 -6.46 -2.67 44.40
CA ASN A 20 -6.79 -3.94 45.04
C ASN A 20 -5.70 -4.94 44.68
N SER A 21 -4.91 -5.25 45.71
CA SER A 21 -3.93 -6.32 45.76
C SER A 21 -4.66 -7.62 46.05
N GLU A 22 -4.35 -8.71 45.36
CA GLU A 22 -3.79 -9.92 45.98
C GLU A 22 -3.77 -11.15 45.04
N ALA A 23 -2.60 -11.81 45.08
CA ALA A 23 -2.36 -13.24 44.89
C ALA A 23 -2.69 -13.90 43.53
N THR A 24 -1.65 -14.10 42.72
CA THR A 24 -1.08 -15.44 42.56
C THR A 24 0.27 -15.36 41.86
N GLY A 25 1.30 -15.86 42.54
CA GLY A 25 2.63 -16.04 41.98
C GLY A 25 2.61 -16.98 40.78
N ASN A 26 3.66 -16.85 39.96
CA ASN A 26 3.97 -17.61 38.76
C ASN A 26 3.38 -17.04 37.45
N ARG A 27 4.15 -16.15 36.79
CA ARG A 27 4.28 -16.07 35.30
C ARG A 27 5.22 -14.95 34.87
N LEU A 28 6.42 -14.85 35.46
CA LEU A 28 7.57 -14.41 34.67
C LEU A 28 8.05 -15.59 33.81
N ARG A 29 7.11 -16.23 33.08
CA ARG A 29 7.49 -16.99 31.88
C ARG A 29 8.26 -15.99 31.04
N SER A 30 9.47 -16.33 30.59
CA SER A 30 10.31 -15.47 29.77
C SER A 30 9.42 -14.70 28.79
N ARG A 31 9.12 -13.44 29.10
CA ARG A 31 8.24 -12.64 28.27
C ARG A 31 9.09 -12.31 27.07
N VAL A 32 8.98 -13.15 26.04
CA VAL A 32 9.62 -12.90 24.76
C VAL A 32 9.14 -11.53 24.33
N ILE A 33 10.06 -10.57 24.31
CA ILE A 33 9.76 -9.22 23.86
C ILE A 33 9.47 -9.36 22.38
N ARG A 34 8.19 -9.20 22.03
CA ARG A 34 7.75 -9.21 20.64
C ARG A 34 7.71 -7.79 20.09
N PRO A 35 8.22 -7.54 18.88
CA PRO A 35 8.02 -6.28 18.21
C PRO A 35 6.53 -5.95 18.08
N LEU A 36 6.16 -4.70 18.34
CA LEU A 36 4.77 -4.25 18.19
C LEU A 36 4.21 -4.49 16.79
N ALA A 37 5.06 -4.40 15.77
CA ALA A 37 4.68 -4.67 14.38
C ALA A 37 4.19 -6.11 14.16
N GLU A 38 4.75 -7.10 14.87
CA GLU A 38 4.30 -8.49 14.74
C GLU A 38 2.93 -8.69 15.36
N LEU A 39 2.71 -8.13 16.56
CA LEU A 39 1.43 -8.19 17.26
C LEU A 39 0.33 -7.50 16.46
N GLU A 40 0.66 -6.35 15.86
CA GLU A 40 -0.27 -5.62 15.00
C GLU A 40 -0.60 -6.41 13.73
N ARG A 41 0.40 -7.02 13.09
CA ARG A 41 0.17 -7.87 11.91
C ARG A 41 -0.77 -9.03 12.24
N GLU A 42 -0.56 -9.72 13.36
CA GLU A 42 -1.41 -10.83 13.80
C GLU A 42 -2.84 -10.37 14.05
N ALA A 43 -3.01 -9.27 14.80
CA ALA A 43 -4.33 -8.71 15.07
C ALA A 43 -5.07 -8.31 13.78
N ILE A 44 -4.35 -7.74 12.79
CA ILE A 44 -4.91 -7.38 11.50
C ILE A 44 -5.38 -8.61 10.72
N LEU A 45 -4.55 -9.66 10.66
CA LEU A 45 -4.89 -10.88 9.93
C LEU A 45 -6.05 -11.63 10.56
N GLU A 46 -6.04 -11.77 11.90
CA GLU A 46 -7.12 -12.42 12.64
C GLU A 46 -8.46 -11.68 12.46
N ALA A 47 -8.46 -10.35 12.53
CA ALA A 47 -9.66 -9.56 12.29
C ALA A 47 -10.18 -9.72 10.85
N LEU A 48 -9.28 -9.80 9.86
CA LEU A 48 -9.64 -9.99 8.45
C LEU A 48 -10.25 -11.37 8.19
N GLU A 49 -9.69 -12.42 8.79
CA GLU A 49 -10.25 -13.77 8.72
C GLU A 49 -11.64 -13.83 9.36
N PHE A 50 -11.87 -13.06 10.45
CA PHE A 50 -13.12 -13.08 11.18
C PHE A 50 -14.28 -12.34 10.48
N CYS A 51 -14.04 -11.13 9.93
CA CYS A 51 -15.14 -10.25 9.53
C CYS A 51 -14.91 -9.43 8.23
N GLY A 52 -13.80 -9.67 7.52
CA GLY A 52 -13.47 -8.92 6.30
C GLY A 52 -13.00 -7.48 6.56
N PRO A 53 -12.62 -6.74 5.51
CA PRO A 53 -11.77 -5.54 5.63
C PRO A 53 -12.45 -4.33 6.28
N GLU A 54 -13.73 -4.08 6.01
CA GLU A 54 -14.43 -2.91 6.56
C GLU A 54 -14.70 -3.05 8.05
N GLU A 55 -15.15 -4.23 8.47
CA GLU A 55 -15.41 -4.52 9.89
C GLU A 55 -14.10 -4.75 10.65
N ALA A 56 -13.07 -5.34 10.04
CA ALA A 56 -11.75 -5.44 10.65
C ALA A 56 -11.17 -4.06 10.99
N ALA A 57 -11.30 -3.08 10.10
CA ALA A 57 -10.84 -1.72 10.34
C ALA A 57 -11.56 -1.08 11.55
N LYS A 58 -12.89 -1.27 11.64
CA LYS A 58 -13.70 -0.77 12.76
C LYS A 58 -13.33 -1.45 14.08
N LEU A 59 -13.19 -2.77 14.09
CA LEU A 59 -12.82 -3.54 15.29
C LEU A 59 -11.43 -3.16 15.82
N LEU A 60 -10.49 -2.90 14.93
CA LEU A 60 -9.14 -2.48 15.28
C LEU A 60 -9.02 -0.99 15.59
N GLY A 61 -10.08 -0.20 15.39
CA GLY A 61 -10.09 1.24 15.62
C GLY A 61 -9.18 2.03 14.66
N ILE A 62 -8.93 1.51 13.46
CA ILE A 62 -8.09 2.15 12.44
C ILE A 62 -8.90 2.50 11.20
N GLY A 63 -8.44 3.49 10.43
CA GLY A 63 -9.03 3.80 9.13
C GLY A 63 -8.78 2.69 8.12
N THR A 64 -9.73 2.46 7.22
CA THR A 64 -9.61 1.47 6.13
C THR A 64 -8.35 1.70 5.28
N SER A 65 -8.04 2.95 4.93
CA SER A 65 -6.80 3.30 4.21
C SER A 65 -5.53 2.89 4.98
N THR A 66 -5.54 2.96 6.31
CA THR A 66 -4.43 2.52 7.16
C THR A 66 -4.34 1.00 7.21
N LEU A 67 -5.48 0.29 7.27
CA LEU A 67 -5.53 -1.18 7.18
C LEU A 67 -4.87 -1.67 5.88
N TYR A 68 -5.29 -1.13 4.72
CA TYR A 68 -4.73 -1.51 3.43
C TYR A 68 -3.25 -1.13 3.30
N ARG A 69 -2.84 0.05 3.78
CA ARG A 69 -1.41 0.42 3.81
C ARG A 69 -0.59 -0.58 4.62
N LYS A 70 -1.09 -1.05 5.76
CA LYS A 70 -0.42 -2.06 6.60
C LYS A 70 -0.37 -3.43 5.92
N LEU A 71 -1.43 -3.85 5.24
CA LEU A 71 -1.43 -5.10 4.48
C LEU A 71 -0.36 -5.15 3.40
N VAL A 72 -0.18 -4.03 2.67
CA VAL A 72 0.89 -3.89 1.69
C VAL A 72 2.27 -3.99 2.36
N LEU A 73 2.47 -3.31 3.49
CA LEU A 73 3.73 -3.36 4.26
C LEU A 73 4.05 -4.77 4.78
N TYR A 74 3.03 -5.57 5.07
CA TYR A 74 3.19 -6.94 5.56
C TYR A 74 3.24 -8.01 4.46
N HIS A 75 3.21 -7.61 3.18
CA HIS A 75 3.09 -8.52 2.02
C HIS A 75 1.91 -9.50 2.15
N ALA A 76 0.86 -9.10 2.85
CA ALA A 76 -0.32 -9.92 3.06
C ALA A 76 -1.40 -9.54 2.04
N SER A 77 -1.87 -10.53 1.28
CA SER A 77 -2.96 -10.37 0.31
C SER A 77 -4.29 -10.83 0.92
N VAL A 78 -5.34 -9.99 0.81
CA VAL A 78 -6.70 -10.36 1.21
C VAL A 78 -7.40 -11.05 0.03
N CYS A 79 -8.09 -12.15 0.30
CA CYS A 79 -8.95 -12.79 -0.69
C CYS A 79 -10.21 -11.93 -0.88
N GLY A 80 -10.35 -11.26 -2.03
CA GLY A 80 -11.61 -10.61 -2.44
C GLY A 80 -11.79 -9.13 -2.09
N ALA A 81 -10.76 -8.41 -1.65
CA ALA A 81 -10.87 -6.98 -1.33
C ALA A 81 -10.06 -6.11 -2.28
N GLN A 82 -10.71 -5.24 -3.05
CA GLN A 82 -10.05 -4.21 -3.84
C GLN A 82 -9.62 -3.07 -2.90
N PRO A 83 -8.32 -2.73 -2.81
CA PRO A 83 -7.86 -1.64 -1.96
C PRO A 83 -8.45 -0.30 -2.42
N PRO A 84 -8.83 0.60 -1.49
CA PRO A 84 -9.32 1.93 -1.82
C PRO A 84 -8.21 2.69 -2.52
N GLU A 85 -8.49 3.06 -3.77
CA GLU A 85 -7.59 3.68 -4.72
C GLU A 85 -6.96 4.96 -4.17
N SER A 86 -5.83 4.80 -3.48
CA SER A 86 -4.93 5.90 -3.19
C SER A 86 -4.00 6.05 -4.39
N ARG A 87 -4.55 6.65 -5.46
CA ARG A 87 -3.84 7.17 -6.64
C ARG A 87 -2.90 6.18 -7.34
N THR A 88 -3.50 5.42 -8.27
CA THR A 88 -2.92 4.93 -9.54
C THR A 88 -1.59 4.17 -9.44
N ALA A 89 -1.59 3.04 -8.75
CA ALA A 89 -0.73 1.93 -9.13
C ALA A 89 -1.64 0.81 -9.66
N ILE A 90 -2.01 0.90 -10.94
CA ILE A 90 -2.70 -0.22 -11.59
C ILE A 90 -1.64 -1.31 -11.75
N ALA A 91 -1.80 -2.41 -11.02
CA ALA A 91 -1.02 -3.62 -11.25
C ALA A 91 -1.42 -4.20 -12.61
N ILE A 92 -0.71 -3.82 -13.67
CA ILE A 92 -0.89 -4.41 -14.99
C ILE A 92 -0.18 -5.77 -14.97
N PRO A 93 -0.89 -6.90 -15.20
CA PRO A 93 -0.25 -8.19 -15.35
C PRO A 93 0.85 -8.13 -16.39
N LEU A 94 2.02 -8.72 -16.11
CA LEU A 94 3.20 -8.66 -16.99
C LEU A 94 2.88 -9.05 -18.43
N GLU A 95 1.98 -10.02 -18.63
CA GLU A 95 1.57 -10.48 -19.96
C GLU A 95 0.83 -9.40 -20.75
N LYS A 96 -0.05 -8.63 -20.10
CA LYS A 96 -0.71 -7.48 -20.75
C LYS A 96 0.29 -6.40 -21.11
N MET A 97 1.30 -6.17 -20.26
CA MET A 97 2.38 -5.21 -20.53
C MET A 97 3.21 -5.62 -21.74
N ARG A 98 3.53 -6.91 -21.89
CA ARG A 98 4.26 -7.44 -23.06
C ARG A 98 3.50 -7.18 -24.37
N VAL A 99 2.19 -7.43 -24.39
CA VAL A 99 1.35 -7.17 -25.57
C VAL A 99 1.37 -5.68 -25.94
N LEU A 100 1.24 -4.79 -24.95
CA LEU A 100 1.27 -3.35 -25.20
C LEU A 100 2.62 -2.88 -25.76
N LEU A 101 3.73 -3.40 -25.24
CA LEU A 101 5.06 -3.10 -25.77
C LEU A 101 5.26 -3.64 -27.19
N HIS A 102 4.70 -4.81 -27.50
CA HIS A 102 4.69 -5.38 -28.85
C HIS A 102 4.00 -4.49 -29.86
N GLU A 103 2.79 -4.03 -29.53
CA GLU A 103 2.05 -3.13 -30.41
C GLU A 103 2.70 -1.76 -30.54
N ALA A 104 3.32 -1.24 -29.49
CA ALA A 104 4.08 0.01 -29.55
C ALA A 104 5.29 -0.08 -30.50
N ASP A 105 6.08 -1.16 -30.42
CA ASP A 105 7.21 -1.40 -31.31
C ASP A 105 6.76 -1.60 -32.77
N ARG A 106 5.67 -2.35 -32.96
CA ARG A 106 5.06 -2.54 -34.28
C ARG A 106 4.58 -1.21 -34.87
N ALA A 107 3.95 -0.35 -34.08
CA ALA A 107 3.52 0.97 -34.49
C ALA A 107 4.72 1.87 -34.85
N ALA A 108 5.78 1.88 -34.03
CA ALA A 108 7.00 2.61 -34.33
C ALA A 108 7.61 2.15 -35.66
N LYS A 109 7.72 0.83 -35.88
CA LYS A 109 8.19 0.28 -37.16
C LYS A 109 7.31 0.69 -38.34
N ALA A 110 5.99 0.68 -38.19
CA ALA A 110 5.08 1.12 -39.24
C ALA A 110 5.27 2.61 -39.59
N LEU A 111 5.51 3.45 -38.58
CA LEU A 111 5.79 4.87 -38.76
C LEU A 111 7.16 5.14 -39.40
N LEU A 112 8.15 4.27 -39.23
CA LEU A 112 9.46 4.39 -39.90
C LEU A 112 9.40 4.23 -41.43
N PHE A 113 8.36 3.59 -41.96
CA PHE A 113 8.14 3.47 -43.41
C PHE A 113 7.35 4.66 -43.99
N SER A 114 6.94 5.61 -43.15
CA SER A 114 6.28 6.83 -43.63
C SER A 114 7.29 7.79 -44.27
N LYS A 115 6.82 8.62 -45.22
CA LYS A 115 7.63 9.66 -45.86
C LYS A 115 7.66 10.97 -45.08
N GLU A 116 6.92 11.05 -43.97
CA GLU A 116 6.85 12.25 -43.14
C GLU A 116 7.95 12.24 -42.07
N GLU A 117 8.79 13.28 -42.10
CA GLU A 117 9.93 13.45 -41.20
C GLU A 117 9.51 13.55 -39.72
N THR A 118 8.33 14.11 -39.45
CA THR A 118 7.72 14.17 -38.11
C THR A 118 7.36 12.78 -37.58
N LEU A 119 6.82 11.90 -38.43
CA LEU A 119 6.47 10.53 -38.05
C LEU A 119 7.71 9.67 -37.81
N LEU A 120 8.80 9.92 -38.55
CA LEU A 120 10.10 9.30 -38.29
C LEU A 120 10.65 9.67 -36.92
N LEU A 121 10.58 10.95 -36.53
CA LEU A 121 11.01 11.41 -35.20
C LEU A 121 10.15 10.80 -34.07
N ILE A 122 8.83 10.73 -34.27
CA ILE A 122 7.92 10.09 -33.32
C ILE A 122 8.25 8.60 -33.17
N ALA A 123 8.49 7.90 -34.28
CA ALA A 123 8.86 6.49 -34.26
C ALA A 123 10.16 6.25 -33.47
N GLN A 124 11.20 7.04 -33.71
CA GLN A 124 12.46 6.94 -32.98
C GLN A 124 12.30 7.24 -31.49
N ALA A 125 11.49 8.23 -31.13
CA ALA A 125 11.20 8.57 -29.74
C ALA A 125 10.45 7.44 -29.02
N LEU A 126 9.45 6.84 -29.68
CA LEU A 126 8.69 5.70 -29.16
C LEU A 126 9.59 4.48 -28.96
N SER A 127 10.42 4.12 -29.94
CA SER A 127 11.37 3.00 -29.80
C SER A 127 12.33 3.21 -28.63
N LYS A 128 12.90 4.42 -28.47
CA LYS A 128 13.76 4.75 -27.32
C LYS A 128 13.05 4.61 -25.98
N GLN A 129 11.79 5.05 -25.90
CA GLN A 129 11.00 4.90 -24.68
C GLN A 129 10.72 3.44 -24.34
N VAL A 130 10.36 2.63 -25.34
CA VAL A 130 10.14 1.19 -25.17
C VAL A 130 11.41 0.50 -24.67
N GLU A 131 12.57 0.80 -25.26
CA GLU A 131 13.85 0.24 -24.82
C GLU A 131 14.22 0.66 -23.39
N SER A 132 14.08 1.95 -23.06
CA SER A 132 14.33 2.49 -21.72
C SER A 132 13.45 1.79 -20.67
N PHE A 133 12.17 1.58 -20.99
CA PHE A 133 11.23 0.89 -20.13
C PHE A 133 11.62 -0.59 -19.91
N CYS A 134 12.01 -1.31 -20.97
CA CYS A 134 12.50 -2.68 -20.88
C CYS A 134 13.81 -2.80 -20.09
N GLN A 135 14.66 -1.77 -20.08
CA GLN A 135 15.85 -1.73 -19.22
C GLN A 135 15.50 -1.57 -17.74
N ALA A 136 14.50 -0.73 -17.43
CA ALA A 136 14.02 -0.51 -16.07
C ALA A 136 13.32 -1.75 -15.48
N ILE A 137 12.75 -2.61 -16.33
CA ILE A 137 12.02 -3.83 -15.91
C ILE A 137 12.60 -5.07 -16.63
N PRO A 138 13.69 -5.68 -16.09
CA PRO A 138 14.39 -6.78 -16.75
C PRO A 138 13.54 -8.02 -17.05
N GLN A 139 12.46 -8.24 -16.30
CA GLN A 139 11.52 -9.35 -16.50
C GLN A 139 10.78 -9.29 -17.86
N LEU A 140 10.86 -8.16 -18.56
CA LEU A 140 10.29 -7.94 -19.89
C LEU A 140 11.31 -8.17 -21.02
N LYS A 141 12.62 -8.36 -20.72
CA LYS A 141 13.69 -8.53 -21.74
C LYS A 141 13.66 -9.85 -22.51
N THR A 142 12.85 -10.83 -22.12
CA THR A 142 12.81 -12.16 -22.76
C THR A 142 12.12 -12.18 -24.14
N TRP A 143 11.95 -11.03 -24.78
CA TRP A 143 11.15 -10.85 -25.99
C TRP A 143 11.98 -10.86 -27.29
N LYS A 144 13.07 -11.62 -27.36
CA LYS A 144 13.69 -11.94 -28.65
C LYS A 144 13.22 -13.31 -29.13
N LYS A 145 12.36 -13.33 -30.13
CA LYS A 145 12.19 -14.46 -31.07
C LYS A 145 12.20 -13.91 -32.48
#